data_AF-A0A8H4QK24-F1
#
_entry.id   AF-A0A8H4QK24-F1
#
_cell.length_a   1.000
_cell.length_b   1.000
_cell.length_c   1.000
_cell.angle_alpha   90.00
_cell.angle_beta   90.00
_cell.angle_gamma   90.00
#
_symmetry.space_group_name_H-M   'P 1'
#
loop_
_entity.id
_entity.type
_entity.pdbx_description
1 polymer ?
#
loop_
_entity_poly.entity_id
_entity_poly.type
_entity_poly.pdbx_seq_one_letter_code
_entity_poly.pdbx_strand_id
1 'polypeptide(L)'
;MDSPWDENPDESNVREVEWAKISSEFSNVGYREGIIAGKEAASQEGFDIGYATVGVPIGRELGILRGISSVLLAFLKDAADMGVQEKENLVAEARDISSQLSKVRFSDIMPRDLEAEQHAREHLEAEGETLVENEQIAAKRDIEGLEDMLANLGSAKEARPTVEDVHSLKSRLEVLSIRLGLNVNWT
;
A
#
# COMPACT_ATOMS: atom_id res chain seq x y z
N MET A 1 8.74 -15.56 75.23
CA MET A 1 9.45 -14.28 74.97
C MET A 1 9.14 -13.93 73.54
N ASP A 2 8.14 -13.06 73.34
CA ASP A 2 7.89 -12.46 72.03
C ASP A 2 8.98 -11.41 71.80
N SER A 3 9.65 -11.47 70.64
CA SER A 3 10.62 -10.45 70.26
C SER A 3 9.84 -9.17 69.92
N PRO A 4 10.01 -8.06 70.65
CA PRO A 4 9.27 -6.82 70.42
C PRO A 4 9.79 -6.01 69.21
N TRP A 5 10.45 -6.68 68.26
CA TRP A 5 11.14 -6.07 67.11
C TRP A 5 10.65 -6.61 65.75
N ASP A 6 9.59 -7.42 65.69
CA ASP A 6 9.15 -8.06 64.43
C ASP A 6 7.93 -7.39 63.75
N GLU A 7 7.57 -6.19 64.18
CA GLU A 7 6.62 -5.34 63.46
C GLU A 7 7.18 -3.92 63.45
N ASN A 8 7.95 -3.59 62.40
CA ASN A 8 8.14 -2.19 62.03
C ASN A 8 6.83 -1.74 61.34
N PRO A 9 5.98 -0.91 61.98
CA PRO A 9 4.73 -0.44 61.37
C PRO A 9 4.97 0.42 60.12
N ASP A 10 6.22 0.80 59.86
CA ASP A 10 6.64 1.51 58.65
C ASP A 10 6.72 0.56 57.44
N GLU A 11 7.13 -0.70 57.60
CA GLU A 11 7.23 -1.65 56.48
C GLU A 11 5.84 -2.07 55.94
N SER A 12 4.84 -2.24 56.82
CA SER A 12 3.48 -2.56 56.37
C SER A 12 2.85 -1.40 55.63
N ASN A 13 3.04 -0.16 56.12
CA ASN A 13 2.56 1.06 55.45
C ASN A 13 3.29 1.30 54.12
N VAL A 14 4.61 1.10 54.06
CA VAL A 14 5.38 1.20 52.81
C VAL A 14 4.90 0.15 51.80
N ARG A 15 4.68 -1.10 52.23
CA ARG A 15 4.11 -2.13 51.35
C ARG A 15 2.72 -1.75 50.84
N GLU A 16 1.82 -1.27 51.69
CA GLU A 16 0.47 -0.84 51.27
C GLU A 16 0.50 0.33 50.27
N VAL A 17 1.39 1.30 50.48
CA VAL A 17 1.59 2.43 49.56
C VAL A 17 2.17 1.96 48.21
N GLU A 18 3.15 1.06 48.23
CA GLU A 18 3.72 0.45 47.03
C GLU A 18 2.68 -0.37 46.28
N TRP A 19 1.87 -1.18 46.98
CA TRP A 19 0.77 -1.94 46.39
C TRP A 19 -0.29 -1.04 45.77
N ALA A 20 -0.66 0.05 46.44
CA ALA A 20 -1.62 1.03 45.91
C ALA A 20 -1.07 1.71 44.64
N LYS A 21 0.22 2.09 44.66
CA LYS A 21 0.90 2.67 43.49
C LYS A 21 0.90 1.69 42.33
N ILE A 22 1.37 0.46 42.56
CA ILE A 22 1.42 -0.61 41.55
C ILE A 22 0.01 -0.88 40.99
N SER A 23 -1.02 -0.98 41.84
CA SER A 23 -2.40 -1.19 41.40
C SER A 23 -2.92 -0.04 40.54
N SER A 24 -2.58 1.20 40.88
CA SER A 24 -2.98 2.38 40.09
C SER A 24 -2.28 2.42 38.75
N GLU A 25 -1.00 2.06 38.70
CA GLU A 25 -0.22 1.97 37.47
C GLU A 25 -0.77 0.88 36.56
N PHE A 26 -1.03 -0.32 37.07
CA PHE A 26 -1.66 -1.40 36.29
C PHE A 26 -3.05 -1.03 35.77
N SER A 27 -3.88 -0.35 36.58
CA SER A 27 -5.20 0.10 36.12
C SER A 27 -5.10 1.14 35.01
N ASN A 28 -4.18 2.10 35.15
CA ASN A 28 -3.96 3.14 34.14
C ASN A 28 -3.33 2.59 32.86
N VAL A 29 -2.40 1.65 32.98
CA VAL A 29 -1.78 0.96 31.84
C VAL A 29 -2.84 0.10 31.14
N GLY A 30 -3.57 -0.73 31.86
CA GLY A 30 -4.63 -1.57 31.30
C GLY A 30 -5.75 -0.77 30.62
N TYR A 31 -6.11 0.39 31.18
CA TYR A 31 -7.06 1.31 30.53
C TYR A 31 -6.52 1.89 29.22
N ARG A 32 -5.26 2.35 29.20
CA ARG A 32 -4.63 2.84 27.97
C ARG A 32 -4.49 1.74 26.93
N GLU A 33 -4.02 0.57 27.33
CA GLU A 33 -3.90 -0.60 26.46
C GLU A 33 -5.26 -1.01 25.89
N GLY A 34 -6.32 -1.01 26.70
CA GLY A 34 -7.68 -1.29 26.23
C GLY A 34 -8.17 -0.28 25.18
N ILE A 35 -7.90 1.01 25.37
CA ILE A 35 -8.22 2.04 24.37
C ILE A 35 -7.43 1.83 23.08
N ILE A 36 -6.12 1.57 23.20
CA ILE A 36 -5.24 1.36 22.04
C ILE A 36 -5.70 0.12 21.27
N ALA A 37 -5.93 -1.00 21.96
CA ALA A 37 -6.40 -2.24 21.36
C ALA A 37 -7.77 -2.06 20.67
N GLY A 38 -8.69 -1.30 21.28
CA GLY A 38 -9.98 -0.99 20.66
C GLY A 38 -9.85 -0.15 19.40
N LYS A 39 -8.99 0.88 19.42
CA LYS A 39 -8.70 1.73 18.26
C LYS A 39 -8.04 0.94 17.14
N GLU A 40 -7.07 0.10 17.48
CA GLU A 40 -6.36 -0.75 16.52
C GLU A 40 -7.31 -1.78 15.89
N ALA A 41 -8.14 -2.46 16.69
CA ALA A 41 -9.11 -3.42 16.18
C ALA A 41 -10.09 -2.80 15.18
N ALA A 42 -10.63 -1.61 15.50
CA ALA A 42 -11.53 -0.90 14.60
C ALA A 42 -10.82 -0.44 13.30
N SER A 43 -9.57 0.01 13.40
CA SER A 43 -8.78 0.42 12.23
C SER A 43 -8.40 -0.76 11.34
N GLN A 44 -8.14 -1.94 11.93
CA GLN A 44 -7.72 -3.13 11.20
C GLN A 44 -8.85 -3.70 10.35
N GLU A 45 -10.09 -3.69 10.85
CA GLU A 45 -11.26 -4.12 10.07
C GLU A 45 -11.42 -3.29 8.79
N GLY A 46 -11.29 -1.96 8.90
CA GLY A 46 -11.31 -1.06 7.73
C GLY A 46 -10.18 -1.35 6.75
N PHE A 47 -8.96 -1.61 7.24
CA PHE A 47 -7.84 -2.00 6.40
C PHE A 47 -8.10 -3.32 5.68
N ASP A 48 -8.58 -4.35 6.37
CA ASP A 48 -8.81 -5.68 5.81
C ASP A 48 -9.86 -5.63 4.68
N ILE A 49 -10.92 -4.83 4.87
CA ILE A 49 -11.93 -4.59 3.83
C ILE A 49 -11.30 -3.90 2.63
N GLY A 50 -10.58 -2.79 2.83
CA GLY A 50 -9.91 -2.07 1.74
C GLY A 50 -8.89 -2.92 0.99
N TYR A 51 -8.11 -3.72 1.72
CA TYR A 51 -7.16 -4.67 1.17
C TYR A 51 -7.86 -5.72 0.30
N ALA A 52 -8.91 -6.36 0.80
CA ALA A 52 -9.62 -7.43 0.07
C ALA A 52 -10.42 -6.90 -1.13
N THR A 53 -11.05 -5.75 -1.00
CA THR A 53 -11.99 -5.21 -2.02
C THR A 53 -11.32 -4.36 -3.09
N VAL A 54 -10.29 -3.61 -2.74
CA VAL A 54 -9.61 -2.67 -3.66
C VAL A 54 -8.17 -3.08 -3.91
N GLY A 55 -7.41 -3.34 -2.84
CA GLY A 55 -5.98 -3.65 -2.90
C GLY A 55 -5.65 -4.87 -3.74
N VAL A 56 -6.22 -6.02 -3.35
CA VAL A 56 -5.95 -7.32 -3.96
C VAL A 56 -6.39 -7.37 -5.43
N PRO A 57 -7.62 -6.95 -5.81
CA PRO A 57 -8.03 -7.02 -7.22
C PRO A 57 -7.15 -6.20 -8.16
N ILE A 58 -6.88 -4.94 -7.80
CA ILE A 58 -6.05 -4.04 -8.62
C ILE A 58 -4.61 -4.53 -8.69
N GLY A 59 -4.03 -4.91 -7.54
CA GLY A 59 -2.66 -5.41 -7.47
C GLY A 59 -2.47 -6.70 -8.27
N ARG A 60 -3.45 -7.61 -8.20
CA ARG A 60 -3.46 -8.87 -8.97
C ARG A 60 -3.56 -8.62 -10.47
N GLU A 61 -4.46 -7.75 -10.91
CA GLU A 61 -4.62 -7.43 -12.32
C GLU A 61 -3.33 -6.82 -12.90
N LEU A 62 -2.73 -5.83 -12.23
CA LEU A 62 -1.45 -5.26 -12.66
C LEU A 62 -0.33 -6.30 -12.68
N GLY A 63 -0.27 -7.18 -11.69
CA GLY A 63 0.71 -8.26 -11.61
C GLY A 63 0.59 -9.22 -12.81
N ILE A 64 -0.63 -9.60 -13.17
CA ILE A 64 -0.92 -10.45 -14.33
C ILE A 64 -0.49 -9.76 -15.63
N LEU A 65 -0.86 -8.49 -15.84
CA LEU A 65 -0.49 -7.73 -17.06
C LEU A 65 1.04 -7.60 -17.22
N ARG A 66 1.75 -7.33 -16.13
CA ARG A 66 3.23 -7.28 -16.12
C ARG A 66 3.86 -8.63 -16.38
N GLY A 67 3.29 -9.70 -15.81
CA GLY A 67 3.73 -11.07 -16.05
C GLY A 67 3.57 -11.48 -17.50
N ILE A 68 2.37 -11.27 -18.07
CA ILE A 68 2.07 -11.61 -19.46
C ILE A 68 2.98 -10.82 -20.42
N SER A 69 3.12 -9.51 -20.23
CA SER A 69 4.01 -8.69 -21.08
C SER A 69 5.48 -9.16 -21.02
N SER A 70 5.95 -9.57 -19.84
CA SER A 70 7.31 -10.12 -19.67
C SER A 70 7.48 -11.48 -20.37
N VAL A 71 6.49 -12.37 -20.28
CA VAL A 71 6.50 -13.67 -20.97
C VAL A 71 6.42 -13.49 -22.48
N LEU A 72 5.55 -12.61 -22.97
CA LEU A 72 5.45 -12.30 -24.40
C LEU A 72 6.77 -11.75 -24.95
N LEU A 73 7.45 -10.89 -24.19
CA LEU A 73 8.79 -10.41 -24.56
C LEU A 73 9.84 -11.52 -24.61
N ALA A 74 9.80 -12.48 -23.68
CA ALA A 74 10.71 -13.61 -23.69
C ALA A 74 10.42 -14.54 -24.88
N PHE A 75 9.15 -14.87 -25.11
CA PHE A 75 8.70 -15.67 -26.23
C PHE A 75 9.10 -15.06 -27.59
N LEU A 76 8.84 -13.77 -27.78
CA LEU A 76 9.21 -13.05 -28.99
C LEU A 76 10.71 -12.98 -29.22
N LYS A 77 11.55 -13.01 -28.17
CA LYS A 77 13.01 -13.06 -28.35
C LYS A 77 13.44 -14.42 -28.92
N ASP A 78 12.85 -15.51 -28.41
CA ASP A 78 13.21 -16.88 -28.75
C ASP A 78 12.61 -17.37 -30.09
N ALA A 79 11.50 -16.77 -30.53
CA ALA A 79 10.84 -17.12 -31.79
C ALA A 79 11.76 -16.94 -33.02
N ALA A 80 12.32 -18.03 -33.54
CA ALA A 80 13.23 -18.04 -34.68
C ALA A 80 12.52 -18.06 -36.03
N ASP A 81 11.27 -18.52 -36.06
CA ASP A 81 10.50 -18.77 -37.30
C ASP A 81 9.77 -17.53 -37.85
N MET A 82 9.90 -16.37 -37.21
CA MET A 82 9.24 -15.13 -37.60
C MET A 82 10.12 -14.27 -38.52
N GLY A 83 9.51 -13.58 -39.49
CA GLY A 83 10.22 -12.63 -40.34
C GLY A 83 10.86 -11.52 -39.51
N VAL A 84 12.11 -11.15 -39.82
CA VAL A 84 12.93 -10.23 -39.00
C VAL A 84 12.21 -8.91 -38.71
N GLN A 85 11.57 -8.30 -39.72
CA GLN A 85 10.87 -7.03 -39.57
C GLN A 85 9.60 -7.13 -38.71
N GLU A 86 8.84 -8.22 -38.89
CA GLU A 86 7.61 -8.46 -38.13
C GLU A 86 7.92 -8.73 -36.66
N LYS A 87 8.96 -9.55 -36.42
CA LYS A 87 9.50 -9.81 -35.09
C LYS A 87 9.95 -8.53 -34.40
N GLU A 88 10.69 -7.67 -35.09
CA GLU A 88 11.16 -6.40 -34.51
C GLU A 88 10.02 -5.47 -34.12
N ASN A 89 8.99 -5.35 -34.96
CA ASN A 89 7.80 -4.55 -34.67
C ASN A 89 7.04 -5.07 -33.44
N LEU A 90 6.81 -6.39 -33.35
CA LEU A 90 6.12 -7.01 -32.22
C LEU A 90 6.92 -6.89 -30.91
N VAL A 91 8.24 -7.05 -30.99
CA VAL A 91 9.13 -6.86 -29.85
C VAL A 91 9.11 -5.40 -29.40
N ALA A 92 9.13 -4.44 -30.32
CA ALA A 92 9.03 -3.01 -29.99
C ALA A 92 7.70 -2.69 -29.29
N GLU A 93 6.58 -3.21 -29.81
CA GLU A 93 5.25 -3.04 -29.22
C GLU A 93 5.17 -3.65 -27.82
N ALA A 94 5.64 -4.89 -27.64
CA ALA A 94 5.66 -5.55 -26.33
C ALA A 94 6.58 -4.84 -25.32
N ARG A 95 7.70 -4.25 -25.79
CA ARG A 95 8.62 -3.47 -24.92
C ARG A 95 7.98 -2.16 -24.49
N ASP A 96 7.29 -1.48 -25.39
CA ASP A 96 6.56 -0.26 -25.08
C ASP A 96 5.46 -0.54 -24.03
N ILE A 97 4.64 -1.57 -24.24
CA ILE A 97 3.60 -1.97 -23.28
C ILE A 97 4.22 -2.31 -21.91
N SER A 98 5.30 -3.10 -21.88
CA SER A 98 6.00 -3.45 -20.65
C SER A 98 6.57 -2.22 -19.94
N SER A 99 7.11 -1.25 -20.68
CA SER A 99 7.64 0.00 -20.13
C SER A 99 6.51 0.83 -19.52
N GLN A 100 5.40 1.01 -20.23
CA GLN A 100 4.24 1.76 -19.73
C GLN A 100 3.64 1.10 -18.49
N LEU A 101 3.44 -0.23 -18.48
CA LEU A 101 2.95 -0.97 -17.32
C LEU A 101 3.91 -0.90 -16.11
N SER A 102 5.22 -0.73 -16.33
CA SER A 102 6.19 -0.58 -15.24
C SER A 102 6.11 0.79 -14.56
N LYS A 103 5.69 1.83 -15.30
CA LYS A 103 5.51 3.20 -14.79
C LYS A 103 4.22 3.37 -13.97
N VAL A 104 3.19 2.56 -14.22
CA VAL A 104 1.90 2.63 -13.51
C VAL A 104 2.10 2.29 -12.03
N ARG A 105 1.84 3.23 -11.11
CA ARG A 105 1.87 2.95 -9.67
C ARG A 105 0.49 2.54 -9.19
N PHE A 106 0.44 1.79 -8.09
CA PHE A 106 -0.81 1.47 -7.44
C PHE A 106 -1.56 2.74 -6.98
N SER A 107 -0.81 3.74 -6.49
CA SER A 107 -1.34 5.02 -6.03
C SER A 107 -2.01 5.85 -7.13
N ASP A 108 -1.68 5.61 -8.40
CA ASP A 108 -2.23 6.36 -9.53
C ASP A 108 -3.59 5.80 -9.99
N ILE A 109 -3.83 4.50 -9.81
CA ILE A 109 -5.01 3.80 -10.31
C ILE A 109 -6.00 3.41 -9.21
N MET A 110 -5.62 3.55 -7.94
CA MET A 110 -6.53 3.29 -6.84
C MET A 110 -7.64 4.36 -6.80
N PRO A 111 -8.91 3.96 -6.60
CA PRO A 111 -10.00 4.90 -6.40
C PRO A 111 -9.71 5.83 -5.22
N ARG A 112 -10.04 7.12 -5.36
CA ARG A 112 -9.96 8.07 -4.25
C ARG A 112 -10.99 7.70 -3.19
N ASP A 113 -10.53 7.62 -1.95
CA ASP A 113 -11.40 7.40 -0.80
C ASP A 113 -12.04 8.73 -0.38
N LEU A 114 -13.21 9.02 -0.94
CA LEU A 114 -13.95 10.26 -0.69
C LEU A 114 -14.44 10.36 0.77
N GLU A 115 -14.65 9.23 1.44
CA GLU A 115 -15.09 9.18 2.84
C GLU A 115 -13.92 9.53 3.77
N ALA A 116 -12.74 8.94 3.52
CA ALA A 116 -11.52 9.30 4.23
C ALA A 116 -11.11 10.77 4.00
N GLU A 117 -11.25 11.29 2.77
CA GLU A 117 -10.98 12.70 2.47
C GLU A 117 -11.92 13.66 3.20
N GLN A 118 -13.21 13.30 3.30
CA GLN A 118 -14.22 14.09 4.03
C GLN A 118 -13.95 14.05 5.54
N HIS A 119 -13.72 12.88 6.10
CA HIS A 119 -13.40 12.71 7.52
C HIS A 119 -12.13 13.47 7.92
N ALA A 120 -11.07 13.41 7.10
CA ALA A 120 -9.85 14.18 7.32
C ALA A 120 -10.10 15.70 7.29
N ARG A 121 -10.99 16.16 6.41
CA ARG A 121 -11.38 17.57 6.31
C ARG A 121 -12.18 18.01 7.53
N GLU A 122 -13.13 17.21 7.98
CA GLU A 122 -13.95 17.48 9.15
C GLU A 122 -13.12 17.54 10.45
N HIS A 123 -12.13 16.65 10.62
CA HIS A 123 -11.21 16.71 11.76
C HIS A 123 -10.34 17.97 11.75
N LEU A 124 -9.82 18.35 10.57
CA LEU A 124 -9.01 19.56 10.43
C LEU A 124 -9.81 20.83 10.77
N GLU A 125 -11.11 20.85 10.43
CA GLU A 125 -12.03 21.95 10.73
C GLU A 125 -12.49 21.96 12.20
N ALA A 126 -12.68 20.79 12.82
CA ALA A 126 -13.25 20.68 14.17
C ALA A 126 -12.23 20.75 15.31
N GLU A 127 -11.07 20.12 15.16
CA GLU A 127 -10.08 19.97 16.25
C GLU A 127 -8.79 20.77 16.00
N GLY A 128 -8.58 21.27 14.78
CA GLY A 128 -7.33 21.93 14.38
C GLY A 128 -6.10 21.01 14.41
N GLU A 129 -6.31 19.72 14.69
CA GLU A 129 -5.29 18.69 14.70
C GLU A 129 -5.26 18.00 13.33
N THR A 130 -4.08 17.99 12.72
CA THR A 130 -3.82 17.17 11.53
C THR A 130 -3.83 15.70 11.94
N LEU A 131 -4.45 14.83 11.14
CA LEU A 131 -4.30 13.38 11.30
C LEU A 131 -2.81 13.07 11.43
N VAL A 132 -2.45 12.26 12.45
CA VAL A 132 -1.11 11.69 12.56
C VAL A 132 -0.96 10.71 11.40
N GLU A 133 -0.52 11.23 10.25
CA GLU A 133 -0.16 10.41 9.11
C GLU A 133 1.02 9.53 9.53
N ASN A 134 0.99 8.27 9.11
CA ASN A 134 2.11 7.39 9.34
C ASN A 134 3.34 7.99 8.64
N GLU A 135 4.41 8.24 9.39
CA GLU A 135 5.65 8.87 8.88
C GLU A 135 6.20 8.16 7.64
N GLN A 136 5.99 6.84 7.53
CA GLN A 136 6.43 6.05 6.38
C GLN A 136 5.60 6.35 5.12
N ILE A 137 4.30 6.61 5.27
CA ILE A 137 3.41 6.96 4.16
C ILE A 137 3.75 8.36 3.65
N ALA A 138 3.97 9.31 4.56
CA ALA A 138 4.41 10.66 4.23
C ALA A 138 5.75 10.65 3.48
N ALA A 139 6.76 9.95 4.03
CA ALA A 139 8.07 9.81 3.38
C ALA A 139 7.98 9.16 2.00
N LYS A 140 7.12 8.14 1.83
CA LYS A 140 6.88 7.53 0.52
C LYS A 140 6.31 8.53 -0.47
N ARG A 141 5.30 9.32 -0.06
CA ARG A 141 4.68 10.34 -0.92
C ARG A 141 5.67 11.41 -1.34
N ASP A 142 6.57 11.82 -0.46
CA ASP A 142 7.64 12.78 -0.76
C ASP A 142 8.61 12.23 -1.82
N ILE A 143 9.01 10.97 -1.69
CA ILE A 143 9.86 10.28 -2.69
C ILE A 143 9.14 10.21 -4.04
N GLU A 144 7.85 9.83 -4.06
CA GLU A 144 7.05 9.80 -5.29
C GLU A 144 6.99 11.18 -5.94
N GLY A 145 6.82 12.25 -5.15
CA GLY A 145 6.84 13.63 -5.64
C GLY A 145 8.19 14.04 -6.23
N LEU A 146 9.30 13.63 -5.62
CA LEU A 146 10.64 13.88 -6.15
C LEU A 146 10.88 13.15 -7.47
N GLU A 147 10.41 11.91 -7.59
CA GLU A 147 10.49 11.15 -8.84
C GLU A 147 9.69 11.81 -9.96
N ASP A 148 8.51 12.35 -9.68
CA ASP A 148 7.71 13.11 -10.64
C ASP A 148 8.43 14.39 -11.09
N MET A 149 9.09 15.09 -10.17
CA MET A 149 9.90 16.28 -10.51
C MET A 149 11.10 15.91 -11.39
N LEU A 150 11.79 14.80 -11.10
CA LEU A 150 12.92 14.32 -11.89
C LEU A 150 12.48 13.84 -13.27
N ALA A 151 11.36 13.13 -13.37
CA ALA A 151 10.79 12.70 -14.65
C ALA A 151 10.45 13.92 -15.55
N ASN A 152 9.92 14.98 -14.95
CA ASN A 152 9.61 16.24 -15.65
C ASN A 152 10.84 17.05 -16.10
N LEU A 153 12.01 16.81 -15.51
CA LEU A 153 13.27 17.43 -15.95
C LEU A 153 13.93 16.68 -17.11
N GLY A 154 13.66 15.38 -17.23
CA GLY A 154 14.25 14.50 -18.24
C GLY A 154 13.46 14.33 -19.54
N SER A 155 12.15 14.63 -19.55
CA SER A 155 11.26 14.49 -20.72
C SER A 155 10.07 15.45 -20.65
N ALA A 156 9.36 15.63 -21.78
CA ALA A 156 8.12 16.41 -21.84
C ALA A 156 7.10 15.89 -20.81
N LYS A 157 6.25 16.77 -20.27
CA LYS A 157 5.21 16.46 -19.25
C LYS A 157 4.40 15.22 -19.65
N GLU A 158 4.77 14.05 -19.14
CA GLU A 158 3.92 12.85 -19.19
C GLU A 158 2.90 12.98 -18.05
N ALA A 159 1.61 12.93 -18.38
CA ALA A 159 0.56 12.90 -17.38
C ALA A 159 0.65 11.59 -16.58
N ARG A 160 0.22 11.62 -15.30
CA ARG A 160 0.17 10.40 -14.48
C ARG A 160 -0.71 9.34 -15.16
N PRO A 161 -0.29 8.06 -15.17
CA PRO A 161 -1.08 6.99 -15.77
C PRO A 161 -2.46 6.88 -15.12
N THR A 162 -3.50 6.76 -15.93
CA THR A 162 -4.89 6.62 -15.49
C THR A 162 -5.36 5.17 -15.58
N VAL A 163 -6.53 4.88 -14.99
CA VAL A 163 -7.17 3.56 -15.09
C VAL A 163 -7.50 3.23 -16.54
N GLU A 164 -7.92 4.23 -17.32
CA GLU A 164 -8.19 4.10 -18.75
C GLU A 164 -6.93 3.70 -19.54
N ASP A 165 -5.76 4.22 -19.15
CA ASP A 165 -4.49 3.84 -19.78
C ASP A 165 -4.16 2.36 -19.53
N VAL A 166 -4.43 1.85 -18.32
CA VAL A 166 -4.25 0.42 -18.01
C VAL A 166 -5.20 -0.45 -18.86
N HIS A 167 -6.45 -0.03 -19.03
CA HIS A 167 -7.42 -0.74 -19.87
C HIS A 167 -7.02 -0.73 -21.35
N SER A 168 -6.47 0.38 -21.83
CA SER A 168 -5.90 0.50 -23.18
C SER A 168 -4.70 -0.43 -23.36
N LEU A 169 -3.79 -0.47 -22.38
CA LEU A 169 -2.62 -1.36 -22.38
C LEU A 169 -3.02 -2.84 -22.38
N LYS A 170 -4.04 -3.20 -21.60
CA LYS A 170 -4.61 -4.56 -21.59
C LYS A 170 -5.15 -4.93 -22.97
N SER A 171 -5.96 -4.07 -23.58
CA SER A 171 -6.52 -4.28 -24.92
C SER A 171 -5.42 -4.46 -25.99
N ARG A 172 -4.35 -3.67 -25.90
CA ARG A 172 -3.17 -3.81 -26.79
C ARG A 172 -2.46 -5.13 -26.57
N LEU A 173 -2.30 -5.57 -25.32
CA LEU A 173 -1.70 -6.86 -24.96
C LEU A 173 -2.53 -8.04 -25.49
N GLU A 174 -3.86 -7.96 -25.43
CA GLU A 174 -4.78 -8.95 -25.98
C GLU A 174 -4.64 -9.07 -27.50
N VAL A 175 -4.63 -7.94 -28.22
CA VAL A 175 -4.41 -7.92 -29.67
C VAL A 175 -3.07 -8.55 -30.04
N LEU A 176 -2.01 -8.25 -29.28
CA LEU A 176 -0.69 -8.82 -29.49
C LEU A 176 -0.68 -10.34 -29.23
N SER A 177 -1.35 -10.81 -28.18
CA SER A 177 -1.51 -12.24 -27.88
C SER A 177 -2.26 -12.98 -29.00
N ILE A 178 -3.33 -12.39 -29.52
CA ILE A 178 -4.12 -12.95 -30.63
C ILE A 178 -3.27 -13.05 -31.90
N ARG A 179 -2.48 -12.01 -32.22
CA ARG A 179 -1.55 -12.04 -33.37
C ARG A 179 -0.53 -13.16 -33.28
N LEU A 180 -0.09 -13.49 -32.07
CA LEU A 180 0.84 -14.60 -31.82
C LEU A 180 0.15 -15.97 -31.73
N GLY A 181 -1.18 -16.03 -31.83
CA GLY A 181 -1.95 -17.26 -31.69
C GLY A 181 -1.91 -17.86 -30.27
N LEU A 182 -1.55 -17.06 -29.27
CA LEU A 182 -1.43 -17.50 -27.89
C LEU A 182 -2.77 -17.34 -27.17
N ASN A 183 -3.22 -18.40 -26.52
CA ASN A 183 -4.40 -18.37 -25.65
C ASN A 183 -3.96 -18.06 -24.21
N VAL A 184 -4.02 -16.78 -23.84
CA VAL A 184 -3.59 -16.29 -22.53
C VAL A 184 -4.79 -16.24 -21.59
N ASN A 185 -4.61 -16.73 -20.36
CA ASN A 185 -5.60 -16.56 -19.30
C ASN A 185 -5.39 -15.21 -18.60
N TRP A 186 -6.40 -14.36 -18.65
CA TRP A 186 -6.40 -13.01 -18.09
C TRP A 186 -7.04 -12.93 -16.70
N THR A 187 -7.42 -14.08 -16.13
CA THR A 187 -8.28 -14.19 -14.94
C THR A 187 -7.57 -14.76 -13.75
#